data_AF-A0A7X5N2T0-F1
#
_entry.id   AF-A0A7X5N2T0-F1
#
_cell.length_a   1.000
_cell.length_b   1.000
_cell.length_c   1.000
_cell.angle_alpha   90.00
_cell.angle_beta   90.00
_cell.angle_gamma   90.00
#
_symmetry.space_group_name_H-M   'P 1'
#
loop_
_entity.id
_entity.type
_entity.pdbx_description
1 polymer ?
#
loop_
_entity_poly.entity_id
_entity_poly.type
_entity_poly.pdbx_seq_one_letter_code
_entity_poly.pdbx_strand_id
1 'polypeptide(L)'
;VLSDTQRPQYEASVQEWQDKGLPPQLAQQLSELRYLEPAFDIIETARTRKLKPVDVSKVHFRLGEALRLPWLFEQIDALEVNGRWHAVARGVLRDELAAHQRALVAQVLTLPGSSAEDKVAN
;
A
#
# COMPACT_ATOMS: atom_id res chain seq x y z
N VAL A 1 -3.34 2.36 -10.54
CA VAL A 1 -2.26 1.55 -9.92
C VAL A 1 -2.85 0.59 -8.90
N LEU A 2 -3.85 1.02 -8.12
CA LEU A 2 -4.63 0.12 -7.26
C LEU A 2 -5.03 -1.14 -8.01
N SER A 3 -4.91 -2.27 -7.33
CA SER A 3 -5.32 -3.56 -7.89
C SER A 3 -6.84 -3.67 -7.95
N ASP A 4 -7.33 -4.67 -8.70
CA ASP A 4 -8.76 -4.92 -8.82
C ASP A 4 -9.39 -5.30 -7.47
N THR A 5 -8.62 -5.92 -6.56
CA THR A 5 -9.10 -6.21 -5.19
C THR A 5 -9.25 -4.96 -4.33
N GLN A 6 -8.42 -3.93 -4.54
CA GLN A 6 -8.46 -2.69 -3.75
C GLN A 6 -9.48 -1.68 -4.27
N ARG A 7 -9.85 -1.77 -5.55
CA ARG A 7 -10.79 -0.83 -6.19
C ARG A 7 -12.16 -0.76 -5.50
N PRO A 8 -12.84 -1.88 -5.15
CA PRO A 8 -14.12 -1.82 -4.45
C PRO A 8 -14.02 -1.13 -3.08
N GLN A 9 -12.93 -1.35 -2.34
CA GLN A 9 -12.72 -0.69 -1.04
C GLN A 9 -12.49 0.82 -1.21
N TYR A 10 -11.76 1.23 -2.24
CA TYR A 10 -11.58 2.64 -2.58
C TYR A 10 -12.93 3.31 -2.93
N GLU A 11 -13.72 2.69 -3.80
CA GLU A 11 -15.02 3.20 -4.23
C GLU A 11 -16.01 3.28 -3.05
N ALA A 12 -16.02 2.27 -2.18
CA ALA A 12 -16.83 2.27 -0.96
C ALA A 12 -16.43 3.41 0.01
N SER A 13 -15.13 3.65 0.20
CA SER A 13 -14.64 4.79 1.00
C SER A 13 -15.07 6.12 0.40
N VAL A 14 -15.01 6.28 -0.92
CA VAL A 14 -15.45 7.51 -1.60
C VAL A 14 -16.95 7.73 -1.38
N GLN A 15 -17.76 6.67 -1.50
CA GLN A 15 -19.20 6.76 -1.28
C GLN A 15 -19.52 7.09 0.19
N GLU A 16 -18.85 6.45 1.15
CA GLU A 16 -19.02 6.71 2.58
C GLU A 16 -18.81 8.20 2.92
N TRP A 17 -17.77 8.82 2.36
CA TRP A 17 -17.51 10.24 2.58
C TRP A 17 -18.54 11.16 1.90
N GLN A 18 -19.04 10.78 0.73
CA GLN A 18 -20.12 11.51 0.06
C GLN A 18 -21.45 11.41 0.84
N ASP A 19 -21.77 10.23 1.39
CA ASP A 19 -22.97 10.01 2.21
C ASP A 19 -22.91 10.83 3.51
N LYS A 20 -21.71 11.13 4.01
CA LYS A 20 -21.47 12.08 5.11
C LYS A 20 -21.60 13.56 4.70
N GLY A 21 -21.93 13.85 3.45
CA GLY A 21 -22.19 15.20 2.94
C GLY A 21 -20.96 15.95 2.45
N LEU A 22 -19.81 15.28 2.26
CA LEU A 22 -18.61 15.94 1.74
C LEU A 22 -18.71 16.18 0.23
N PRO A 23 -18.15 17.30 -0.28
CA PRO A 23 -18.04 17.52 -1.71
C PRO A 23 -17.27 16.39 -2.41
N PRO A 24 -17.64 15.98 -3.64
CA PRO A 24 -17.04 14.83 -4.33
C PRO A 24 -15.51 14.85 -4.38
N GLN A 25 -14.92 16.03 -4.61
CA GLN A 25 -13.47 16.21 -4.69
C GLN A 25 -12.77 15.94 -3.35
N LEU A 26 -13.37 16.38 -2.24
CA LEU A 26 -12.82 16.16 -0.91
C LEU A 26 -13.00 14.70 -0.46
N ALA A 27 -14.15 14.09 -0.78
CA ALA A 27 -14.39 12.66 -0.54
C ALA A 27 -13.37 11.77 -1.26
N GLN A 28 -13.03 12.13 -2.51
CA GLN A 28 -11.97 11.48 -3.27
C GLN A 28 -10.61 11.65 -2.58
N GLN A 29 -10.20 12.89 -2.30
CA GLN A 29 -8.91 13.17 -1.67
C GLN A 29 -8.70 12.42 -0.35
N LEU A 30 -9.73 12.39 0.52
CA LEU A 30 -9.67 11.66 1.79
C LEU A 30 -9.54 10.15 1.58
N SER A 31 -10.23 9.59 0.59
CA SER A 31 -10.16 8.17 0.27
C SER A 31 -8.80 7.76 -0.31
N GLU A 32 -8.09 8.69 -0.97
CA GLU A 32 -6.77 8.45 -1.53
C GLU A 32 -5.66 8.46 -0.46
N LEU A 33 -5.84 9.17 0.66
CA LEU A 33 -4.81 9.30 1.71
C LEU A 33 -4.27 7.96 2.20
N ARG A 34 -5.14 6.95 2.38
CA ARG A 34 -4.72 5.62 2.85
C ARG A 34 -3.75 4.91 1.90
N TYR A 35 -3.72 5.30 0.63
CA TYR A 35 -2.84 4.71 -0.38
C TYR A 35 -1.56 5.53 -0.60
N LEU A 36 -1.43 6.69 0.07
CA LEU A 36 -0.24 7.54 0.02
C LEU A 36 0.82 7.15 1.05
N GLU A 37 0.49 6.32 2.04
CA GLU A 37 1.45 5.79 3.02
C GLU A 37 2.75 5.26 2.36
N PRO A 38 2.70 4.37 1.33
CA PRO A 38 3.91 3.89 0.67
C PRO A 38 4.53 4.87 -0.35
N ALA A 39 3.96 6.06 -0.55
CA ALA A 39 4.36 6.95 -1.65
C ALA A 39 5.82 7.40 -1.54
N PHE A 40 6.28 7.76 -0.34
CA PHE A 40 7.66 8.19 -0.13
C PHE A 40 8.65 7.07 -0.44
N ASP A 41 8.34 5.86 -0.02
CA ASP A 41 9.16 4.68 -0.27
C ASP A 41 9.24 4.30 -1.75
N ILE A 42 8.10 4.40 -2.44
CA ILE A 42 8.01 4.20 -3.89
C ILE A 42 8.88 5.24 -4.61
N ILE A 43 8.76 6.52 -4.23
CA ILE A 43 9.54 7.61 -4.83
C ILE A 43 11.03 7.40 -4.59
N GLU A 44 11.43 7.06 -3.36
CA GLU A 44 12.83 6.86 -3.00
C GLU A 44 13.43 5.63 -3.69
N THR A 45 12.67 4.54 -3.80
CA THR A 45 13.07 3.34 -4.54
C THR A 45 13.22 3.65 -6.04
N ALA A 46 12.26 4.39 -6.61
CA ALA A 46 12.30 4.82 -8.01
C ALA A 46 13.52 5.70 -8.29
N ARG A 47 13.80 6.66 -7.40
CA ARG A 47 14.97 7.56 -7.48
C ARG A 47 16.27 6.77 -7.44
N THR A 48 16.44 5.89 -6.45
CA THR A 48 17.66 5.09 -6.27
C THR A 48 17.91 4.15 -7.45
N ARG A 49 16.86 3.61 -8.06
CA ARG A 49 16.95 2.67 -9.19
C ARG A 49 16.83 3.31 -10.56
N LYS A 50 16.67 4.63 -10.64
CA LYS A 50 16.46 5.38 -11.90
C LYS A 50 15.26 4.86 -12.71
N LEU A 51 14.18 4.52 -12.01
CA LEU A 51 12.91 4.09 -12.60
C LEU A 51 11.84 5.18 -12.47
N LYS A 52 10.71 5.01 -13.16
CA LYS A 52 9.55 5.89 -12.96
C LYS A 52 8.81 5.46 -11.68
N PRO A 53 8.34 6.40 -10.83
CA PRO A 53 7.55 6.06 -9.64
C PRO A 53 6.31 5.21 -9.95
N VAL A 54 5.68 5.44 -11.11
CA VAL A 54 4.51 4.66 -11.55
C VAL A 54 4.84 3.19 -11.83
N ASP A 55 6.07 2.86 -12.23
CA ASP A 55 6.45 1.48 -12.51
C ASP A 55 6.78 0.73 -11.21
N VAL A 56 7.41 1.43 -10.26
CA VAL A 56 7.63 0.89 -8.91
C VAL A 56 6.32 0.69 -8.16
N SER A 57 5.37 1.63 -8.28
CA SER A 57 4.07 1.52 -7.61
C SER A 57 3.26 0.34 -8.14
N LYS A 58 3.28 0.06 -9.45
CA LYS A 58 2.64 -1.14 -10.02
C LYS A 58 3.17 -2.43 -9.37
N VAL A 59 4.49 -2.55 -9.21
CA VAL A 59 5.10 -3.70 -8.53
C VAL A 59 4.72 -3.74 -7.06
N HIS A 60 4.74 -2.59 -6.37
CA HIS A 60 4.37 -2.49 -4.95
C HIS A 60 2.94 -3.00 -4.68
N PHE A 61 1.95 -2.49 -5.41
CA PHE A 61 0.55 -2.88 -5.22
C PHE A 61 0.31 -4.31 -5.69
N ARG A 62 0.92 -4.75 -6.80
CA ARG A 62 0.74 -6.13 -7.28
C ARG A 62 1.35 -7.17 -6.35
N LEU A 63 2.54 -6.91 -5.83
CA LEU A 63 3.18 -7.77 -4.84
C LEU A 63 2.38 -7.79 -3.52
N GLY A 64 1.90 -6.62 -3.08
CA GLY A 64 1.06 -6.51 -1.90
C GLY A 64 -0.21 -7.34 -2.02
N GLU A 65 -0.85 -7.33 -3.19
CA GLU A 65 -2.02 -8.17 -3.47
C GLU A 65 -1.67 -9.67 -3.48
N ALA A 66 -0.60 -10.07 -4.16
CA ALA A 66 -0.17 -11.48 -4.24
C ALA A 66 0.12 -12.08 -2.85
N LEU A 67 0.69 -11.28 -1.94
CA LEU A 67 1.01 -11.68 -0.57
C LEU A 67 -0.10 -11.36 0.44
N ARG A 68 -1.23 -10.80 0.01
CA ARG A 68 -2.34 -10.33 0.87
C ARG A 68 -1.89 -9.37 1.99
N LEU A 69 -0.92 -8.51 1.71
CA LEU A 69 -0.40 -7.55 2.69
C LEU A 69 -1.44 -6.55 3.20
N PRO A 70 -2.39 -6.03 2.39
CA PRO A 70 -3.46 -5.17 2.92
C PRO A 70 -4.24 -5.82 4.06
N TRP A 71 -4.59 -7.10 3.93
CA TRP A 71 -5.25 -7.86 4.99
C TRP A 71 -4.37 -8.00 6.23
N LEU A 72 -3.06 -8.22 6.05
CA LEU A 72 -2.13 -8.34 7.18
C LEU A 72 -1.95 -7.02 7.92
N PHE A 73 -1.89 -5.88 7.22
CA PHE A 73 -1.92 -4.56 7.84
C PHE A 73 -3.21 -4.36 8.65
N GLU A 74 -4.37 -4.74 8.10
CA GLU A 74 -5.65 -4.70 8.83
C GLU A 74 -5.63 -5.58 10.10
N GLN A 75 -4.98 -6.75 10.05
CA GLN A 75 -4.83 -7.59 11.25
C GLN A 75 -3.93 -6.93 12.30
N ILE A 76 -2.84 -6.29 11.90
CA ILE A 76 -1.98 -5.52 12.80
C ILE A 76 -2.78 -4.35 13.39
N ASP A 77 -3.57 -3.64 12.58
CA ASP A 77 -4.44 -2.56 13.03
C ASP A 77 -5.45 -2.98 14.08
N ALA A 78 -6.02 -4.17 13.91
CA ALA A 78 -7.03 -4.74 14.80
C ALA A 78 -6.48 -5.24 16.14
N LEU A 79 -5.15 -5.32 16.32
CA LEU A 79 -4.56 -5.73 17.61
C LEU A 79 -4.98 -4.80 18.74
N GLU A 80 -5.40 -5.40 19.85
CA GLU A 80 -5.82 -4.68 21.06
C GLU A 80 -4.66 -3.89 21.67
N VAL A 81 -4.95 -2.66 22.11
CA VAL A 81 -3.95 -1.74 22.70
C VAL A 81 -4.28 -1.47 24.15
N ASN A 82 -3.75 -2.32 25.04
CA ASN A 82 -3.88 -2.17 26.49
C ASN A 82 -2.78 -1.29 27.12
N GLY A 83 -2.51 -0.13 26.51
CA GLY A 83 -1.56 0.86 27.01
C GLY A 83 -0.45 1.25 26.02
N ARG A 84 0.44 2.15 26.46
CA ARG A 84 1.46 2.80 25.61
C ARG A 84 2.36 1.80 24.87
N TRP A 85 2.86 0.77 25.55
CA TRP A 85 3.80 -0.18 24.95
C TRP A 85 3.16 -1.04 23.87
N HIS A 86 1.88 -1.40 24.01
CA HIS A 86 1.14 -2.08 22.94
C HIS A 86 0.94 -1.16 21.73
N ALA A 87 0.67 0.12 21.95
CA ALA A 87 0.55 1.09 20.86
C ALA A 87 1.87 1.20 20.07
N VAL A 88 3.00 1.28 20.78
CA VAL A 88 4.34 1.31 20.19
C VAL A 88 4.63 0.01 19.44
N ALA A 89 4.39 -1.15 20.06
CA ALA A 89 4.64 -2.44 19.43
C ALA A 89 3.81 -2.62 18.14
N ARG A 90 2.54 -2.23 18.15
CA ARG A 90 1.69 -2.24 16.95
C ARG A 90 2.23 -1.31 15.86
N GLY A 91 2.73 -0.13 16.23
CA GLY A 91 3.41 0.78 15.30
C GLY A 91 4.63 0.12 14.65
N VAL A 92 5.52 -0.46 15.47
CA VAL A 92 6.72 -1.16 14.99
C VAL A 92 6.37 -2.32 14.06
N LEU A 93 5.32 -3.09 14.36
CA LEU A 93 4.88 -4.18 13.48
C LEU A 93 4.47 -3.68 12.09
N ARG A 94 3.78 -2.52 12.00
CA ARG A 94 3.46 -1.91 10.70
C ARG A 94 4.71 -1.46 9.97
N ASP A 95 5.61 -0.77 10.66
CA ASP A 95 6.83 -0.22 10.07
C ASP A 95 7.74 -1.35 9.53
N GLU A 96 7.88 -2.45 10.27
CA GLU A 96 8.62 -3.64 9.86
C GLU A 96 7.95 -4.34 8.67
N LEU A 97 6.62 -4.47 8.67
CA LEU A 97 5.90 -5.05 7.54
C LEU A 97 6.08 -4.21 6.26
N ALA A 98 5.96 -2.89 6.38
CA ALA A 98 6.23 -1.97 5.27
C ALA A 98 7.69 -2.06 4.80
N ALA A 99 8.65 -2.18 5.72
CA ALA A 99 10.07 -2.37 5.40
C ALA A 99 10.32 -3.67 4.63
N HIS A 100 9.69 -4.77 5.03
CA HIS A 100 9.78 -6.03 4.31
C HIS A 100 9.16 -5.94 2.93
N GLN A 101 7.98 -5.32 2.78
CA GLN A 101 7.37 -5.10 1.47
C GLN A 101 8.30 -4.27 0.56
N ARG A 102 8.88 -3.17 1.06
CA ARG A 102 9.87 -2.37 0.31
C ARG A 102 11.04 -3.22 -0.17
N ALA A 103 11.63 -4.02 0.72
CA ALA A 103 12.78 -4.86 0.39
C ALA A 103 12.43 -5.89 -0.69
N LEU A 104 11.24 -6.50 -0.61
CA LEU A 104 10.76 -7.44 -1.61
C LEU A 104 10.45 -6.73 -2.94
N VAL A 105 9.82 -5.54 -2.94
CA VAL A 105 9.62 -4.74 -4.17
C VAL A 105 10.96 -4.47 -4.85
N ALA A 106 11.98 -4.09 -4.09
CA ALA A 106 13.32 -3.90 -4.62
C ALA A 106 13.86 -5.19 -5.28
N GLN A 107 13.67 -6.35 -4.68
CA GLN A 107 14.09 -7.63 -5.27
C GLN A 107 13.28 -7.97 -6.53
N VAL A 108 11.95 -7.87 -6.48
CA VAL A 108 11.06 -8.16 -7.62
C VAL A 108 11.37 -7.25 -8.81
N LEU A 109 11.76 -5.99 -8.58
CA LEU A 109 12.16 -5.09 -9.66
C LEU A 109 13.36 -5.60 -10.49
N THR A 110 14.23 -6.45 -9.92
CA THR A 110 15.37 -7.04 -10.64
C THR A 110 15.02 -8.33 -11.37
N LEU A 111 13.84 -8.91 -11.14
CA LEU A 111 13.41 -10.12 -11.81
C LEU A 111 13.09 -9.85 -13.29
N PRO A 112 13.29 -10.84 -14.17
CA PRO A 112 12.90 -10.73 -15.58
C PRO A 112 11.39 -10.57 -15.69
N GLY A 113 10.93 -9.89 -16.74
CA GLY A 113 9.51 -9.63 -16.97
C GLY A 113 9.26 -8.26 -17.57
N SER A 114 8.24 -8.16 -18.43
CA SER A 114 7.85 -6.93 -19.13
C SER A 114 6.84 -6.10 -18.33
N SER A 115 6.09 -6.77 -17.46
CA SER A 115 5.05 -6.17 -16.62
C SER A 115 5.29 -6.43 -15.12
N ALA A 116 4.56 -5.73 -14.26
CA ALA A 116 4.56 -6.02 -12.82
C ALA A 116 4.00 -7.41 -12.52
N GLU A 117 3.07 -7.90 -13.35
CA GLU A 117 2.51 -9.25 -13.25
C GLU A 117 3.61 -10.30 -13.47
N ASP A 118 4.33 -10.18 -14.60
CA ASP A 118 5.39 -11.12 -14.97
C ASP A 118 6.44 -11.18 -13.85
N LYS A 119 6.85 -10.03 -13.33
CA LYS A 119 7.89 -9.94 -12.31
C LYS A 119 7.46 -10.56 -10.98
N VAL A 120 6.19 -10.41 -10.59
CA VAL A 120 5.68 -10.97 -9.32
C VAL A 120 5.42 -12.48 -9.44
N ALA A 121 5.20 -12.99 -10.65
CA ALA A 121 4.94 -14.41 -10.91
C ALA A 121 6.21 -15.29 -11.03
N ASN A 122 7.39 -14.70 -11.17
CA ASN A 122 8.68 -15.40 -11.25
C ASN A 122 9.30 -15.66 -9.87
#